data_AF-A0A930BB83-F1
#
_entry.id   AF-A0A930BB83-F1
#
_cell.length_a   1.000
_cell.length_b   1.000
_cell.length_c   1.000
_cell.angle_alpha   90.00
_cell.angle_beta   90.00
_cell.angle_gamma   90.00
#
_symmetry.space_group_name_H-M   'P 1'
#
loop_
_entity.id
_entity.type
_entity.pdbx_description
1 polymer ?
#
loop_
_entity_poly.entity_id
_entity_poly.type
_entity_poly.pdbx_seq_one_letter_code
_entity_poly.pdbx_strand_id
1 'polypeptide(L)'
;MFFRENPFYLLGVHSRDTAETIRTASLEKQDAAKSGEEKHMYRMAEERLLHESSRFRAELSWLCGMGKERAYSLIDGRRSMESRKNLLPSLRLFLAVHDLYNGEEDSLSIMEMITRLYPACDTGEILVCIEEDRKISGFPAIKELFPLDIRKEELLWEIGVAAGRLDTEKLGRFLTVLGKADVPCSMALARFLSLYEERTKAEVAALSRDLRYALRLAEMYPLQGLLLTEEKMKVYGKAVSPFYAMLHYEGLPDAVEIFFEEYVNEAFFFHKKGEKETALVLLGCFLDNVCGNSRHIEKVKRWKIMISEDRLTESVPYPKRKLERTAAVPKTVDHIPVVTLPRQSGGAFYVCLAGFLTAAVLCRYFFL
;
A
#
# COMPACT_ATOMS: atom_id res chain seq x y z
N MET A 1 6.77 10.22 -18.03
CA MET A 1 8.03 10.31 -18.79
C MET A 1 9.09 10.74 -17.79
N PHE A 2 10.02 9.88 -17.42
CA PHE A 2 11.02 10.27 -16.41
C PHE A 2 12.17 11.02 -17.05
N PHE A 3 12.89 11.87 -16.30
CA PHE A 3 13.77 12.91 -16.85
C PHE A 3 14.64 12.48 -18.03
N ARG A 4 15.13 11.23 -18.04
CA ARG A 4 15.95 10.67 -19.14
C ARG A 4 15.24 10.54 -20.49
N GLU A 5 13.93 10.39 -20.47
CA GLU A 5 13.07 10.33 -21.65
C GLU A 5 12.64 11.74 -22.10
N ASN A 6 12.74 12.75 -21.22
CA ASN A 6 12.32 14.12 -21.54
C ASN A 6 13.19 14.71 -22.68
N PRO A 7 12.60 15.40 -23.67
CA PRO A 7 13.34 16.01 -24.78
C PRO A 7 14.54 16.89 -24.36
N PHE A 8 14.44 17.62 -23.24
CA PHE A 8 15.56 18.42 -22.72
C PHE A 8 16.77 17.56 -22.38
N TYR A 9 16.56 16.42 -21.70
CA TYR A 9 17.63 15.48 -21.36
C TYR A 9 18.20 14.79 -22.59
N LEU A 10 17.34 14.35 -23.52
CA LEU A 10 17.76 13.65 -24.73
C LEU A 10 18.75 14.48 -25.56
N LEU A 11 18.49 15.78 -25.67
CA LEU A 11 19.36 16.72 -26.40
C LEU A 11 20.51 17.27 -25.55
N GLY A 12 20.50 17.06 -24.24
CA GLY A 12 21.51 17.65 -23.34
C GLY A 12 21.37 19.16 -23.20
N VAL A 13 20.15 19.70 -23.33
CA VAL A 13 19.80 21.12 -23.23
C VAL A 13 18.95 21.40 -21.99
N HIS A 14 18.61 22.67 -21.75
CA HIS A 14 17.79 23.13 -20.63
C HIS A 14 16.67 24.06 -21.10
N SER A 15 15.66 24.27 -20.26
CA SER A 15 14.54 25.21 -20.50
C SER A 15 14.97 26.66 -20.77
N ARG A 16 16.19 27.03 -20.38
CA ARG A 16 16.80 28.36 -20.58
C ARG A 16 17.58 28.49 -21.89
N ASP A 17 17.79 27.39 -22.62
CA ASP A 17 18.52 27.39 -23.88
C ASP A 17 17.63 27.89 -25.02
N THR A 18 18.21 28.66 -25.94
CA THR A 18 17.50 29.27 -27.06
C THR A 18 17.16 28.25 -28.15
N ALA A 19 16.27 28.62 -29.07
CA ALA A 19 15.95 27.77 -30.22
C ALA A 19 17.18 27.40 -31.06
N GLU A 20 18.15 28.30 -31.19
CA GLU A 20 19.41 28.06 -31.92
C GLU A 20 20.30 27.05 -31.19
N THR A 21 20.44 27.17 -29.87
CA THR A 21 21.17 26.20 -29.04
C THR A 21 20.53 24.80 -29.14
N ILE A 22 19.20 24.72 -29.12
CA ILE A 22 18.47 23.45 -29.27
C ILE A 22 18.73 22.81 -30.64
N ARG A 23 18.65 23.59 -31.73
CA ARG A 23 18.96 23.10 -33.09
C ARG A 23 20.38 22.59 -33.22
N THR A 24 21.34 23.32 -32.65
CA THR A 24 22.75 22.96 -32.66
C THR A 24 22.98 21.64 -31.91
N ALA A 25 22.46 21.52 -30.69
CA ALA A 25 22.58 20.30 -29.89
C ALA A 25 21.88 19.10 -30.55
N SER A 26 20.72 19.32 -31.19
CA SER A 26 20.02 18.30 -31.97
C SER A 26 20.89 17.79 -33.13
N LEU A 27 21.49 18.69 -33.89
CA LEU A 27 22.37 18.32 -35.00
C LEU A 27 23.58 17.51 -34.51
N GLU A 28 24.26 17.98 -33.46
CA GLU A 28 25.40 17.27 -32.86
C GLU A 28 25.01 15.84 -32.40
N LYS A 29 23.86 15.69 -31.75
CA LYS A 29 23.34 14.38 -31.32
C LYS A 29 22.97 13.48 -32.51
N GLN A 30 22.37 14.06 -33.55
CA GLN A 30 22.02 13.34 -34.77
C GLN A 30 23.24 12.87 -35.57
N ASP A 31 24.33 13.64 -35.56
CA ASP A 31 25.59 13.26 -36.21
C ASP A 31 26.36 12.20 -35.42
N ALA A 32 26.24 12.22 -34.08
CA ALA A 32 26.81 11.22 -33.19
C ALA A 32 25.93 9.94 -33.03
N ALA A 33 24.72 9.92 -33.61
CA ALA A 33 23.78 8.81 -33.47
C ALA A 33 24.30 7.53 -34.15
N LYS A 34 24.10 6.38 -33.50
CA LYS A 34 24.57 5.08 -33.99
C LYS A 34 23.56 4.38 -34.90
N SER A 35 22.32 4.86 -34.93
CA SER A 35 21.24 4.27 -35.72
C SER A 35 20.29 5.33 -36.28
N GLY A 36 19.52 4.94 -37.31
CA GLY A 36 18.45 5.77 -37.86
C GLY A 36 17.34 6.05 -36.83
N GLU A 37 17.09 5.13 -35.91
CA GLU A 37 16.11 5.28 -34.82
C GLU A 37 16.55 6.33 -33.80
N GLU A 38 17.81 6.31 -33.38
CA GLU A 38 18.38 7.34 -32.49
C GLU A 38 18.34 8.71 -33.16
N LYS A 39 18.71 8.79 -34.44
CA LYS A 39 18.64 10.03 -35.22
C LYS A 39 17.21 10.57 -35.30
N HIS A 40 16.23 9.68 -35.52
CA HIS A 40 14.81 10.05 -35.53
C HIS A 40 14.35 10.55 -34.15
N MET A 41 14.77 9.88 -33.07
CA MET A 41 14.45 10.28 -31.70
C MET A 41 14.92 11.71 -31.38
N TYR A 42 16.16 12.06 -31.74
CA TYR A 42 16.69 13.40 -31.52
C TYR A 42 15.97 14.47 -32.34
N ARG A 43 15.62 14.17 -33.60
CA ARG A 43 14.79 15.07 -34.42
C ARG A 43 13.41 15.30 -33.80
N MET A 44 12.75 14.24 -33.32
CA MET A 44 11.47 14.34 -32.63
C MET A 44 11.58 15.17 -31.34
N ALA A 45 12.69 15.05 -30.60
CA ALA A 45 12.93 15.85 -29.41
C ALA A 45 13.06 17.34 -29.75
N GLU A 46 13.78 17.69 -30.82
CA GLU A 46 13.88 19.07 -31.32
C GLU A 46 12.51 19.62 -31.73
N GLU A 47 11.77 18.90 -32.58
CA GLU A 47 10.43 19.32 -33.03
C GLU A 47 9.50 19.60 -31.85
N ARG A 48 9.54 18.75 -30.81
CA ARG A 48 8.76 18.95 -29.58
C ARG A 48 9.19 20.19 -28.81
N LEU A 49 10.49 20.48 -28.71
CA LEU A 49 10.99 21.64 -27.95
C LEU A 49 10.83 22.97 -28.69
N LEU A 50 10.70 22.95 -30.02
CA LEU A 50 10.46 24.14 -30.83
C LEU A 50 8.97 24.47 -31.00
N HIS A 51 8.07 23.50 -30.78
CA HIS A 51 6.62 23.70 -30.84
C HIS A 51 6.04 24.13 -29.47
N GLU A 52 5.26 25.22 -29.42
CA GLU A 52 4.80 25.87 -28.17
C GLU A 52 4.10 24.91 -27.18
N SER A 53 3.09 24.17 -27.63
CA SER A 53 2.30 23.26 -26.78
C SER A 53 3.10 22.03 -26.33
N SER A 54 3.94 21.50 -27.23
CA SER A 54 4.76 20.31 -26.98
C SER A 54 5.90 20.63 -26.01
N ARG A 55 6.52 21.81 -26.18
CA ARG A 55 7.53 22.33 -25.26
C ARG A 55 6.94 22.53 -23.88
N PHE A 56 5.75 23.13 -23.79
CA PHE A 56 5.09 23.33 -22.50
C PHE A 56 4.88 22.03 -21.74
N ARG A 57 4.42 20.97 -22.40
CA ARG A 57 4.31 19.63 -21.78
C ARG A 57 5.66 19.09 -21.31
N ALA A 58 6.73 19.30 -22.08
CA ALA A 58 8.08 18.92 -21.67
C ALA A 58 8.56 19.71 -20.44
N GLU A 59 8.27 21.01 -20.38
CA GLU A 59 8.60 21.92 -19.27
C GLU A 59 7.85 21.56 -17.98
N LEU A 60 6.57 21.16 -18.07
CA LEU A 60 5.78 20.69 -16.93
C LEU A 60 6.33 19.43 -16.25
N SER A 61 7.20 18.68 -16.96
CA SER A 61 7.89 17.49 -16.45
C SER A 61 9.40 17.71 -16.38
N TRP A 62 9.85 18.97 -16.26
CA TRP A 62 11.25 19.36 -16.21
C TRP A 62 11.58 20.15 -14.93
N LEU A 63 12.87 20.34 -14.66
CA LEU A 63 13.36 21.10 -13.52
C LEU A 63 13.53 22.58 -13.89
N CYS A 64 12.43 23.26 -14.23
CA CYS A 64 12.44 24.69 -14.53
C CYS A 64 12.77 25.54 -13.28
N GLY A 65 13.28 26.75 -13.51
CA GLY A 65 13.66 27.69 -12.45
C GLY A 65 15.04 27.42 -11.82
N MET A 66 15.76 26.38 -12.27
CA MET A 66 17.15 26.12 -11.86
C MET A 66 18.12 26.09 -13.05
N GLY A 67 19.40 26.23 -12.77
CA GLY A 67 20.45 26.16 -13.79
C GLY A 67 20.73 24.72 -14.25
N LYS A 68 21.15 24.56 -15.51
CA LYS A 68 21.46 23.28 -16.17
C LYS A 68 22.34 22.36 -15.32
N GLU A 69 23.50 22.84 -14.89
CA GLU A 69 24.43 22.04 -14.07
C GLU A 69 23.80 21.49 -12.79
N ARG A 70 22.95 22.29 -12.13
CA ARG A 70 22.23 21.85 -10.93
C ARG A 70 21.17 20.81 -11.27
N ALA A 71 20.36 21.05 -12.31
CA ALA A 71 19.31 20.12 -12.74
C ALA A 71 19.90 18.74 -13.08
N TYR A 72 20.91 18.68 -13.94
CA TYR A 72 21.54 17.43 -14.34
C TYR A 72 22.22 16.72 -13.16
N SER A 73 22.88 17.46 -12.28
CA SER A 73 23.49 16.86 -11.07
C SER A 73 22.47 16.19 -10.14
N LEU A 74 21.23 16.68 -10.11
CA LEU A 74 20.13 16.10 -9.33
C LEU A 74 19.52 14.88 -10.02
N ILE A 75 19.35 14.93 -11.34
CA ILE A 75 18.83 13.83 -12.16
C ILE A 75 19.77 12.61 -12.14
N ASP A 76 21.08 12.87 -12.16
CA ASP A 76 22.12 11.83 -12.15
C ASP A 76 22.44 11.29 -10.74
N GLY A 77 21.74 11.74 -9.70
CA GLY A 77 21.94 11.26 -8.32
C GLY A 77 23.27 11.71 -7.68
N ARG A 78 23.96 12.72 -8.23
CA ARG A 78 25.28 13.16 -7.75
C ARG A 78 25.23 14.07 -6.51
N ARG A 79 24.04 14.44 -6.01
CA ARG A 79 23.87 15.34 -4.85
C ARG A 79 22.90 14.76 -3.82
N SER A 80 23.22 14.94 -2.54
CA SER A 80 22.45 14.38 -1.42
C SER A 80 21.06 15.04 -1.23
N MET A 81 20.18 14.35 -0.49
CA MET A 81 18.85 14.83 -0.07
C MET A 81 18.87 16.20 0.63
N GLU A 82 19.96 16.57 1.31
CA GLU A 82 20.13 17.89 1.94
C GLU A 82 20.04 19.03 0.92
N SER A 83 20.58 18.82 -0.28
CA SER A 83 20.60 19.81 -1.36
C SER A 83 19.23 20.09 -1.98
N ARG A 84 18.24 19.24 -1.65
CA ARG A 84 16.87 19.29 -2.16
C ARG A 84 15.90 19.98 -1.20
N LYS A 85 16.29 20.22 0.07
CA LYS A 85 15.41 20.81 1.10
C LYS A 85 14.87 22.20 0.73
N ASN A 86 15.67 22.99 0.02
CA ASN A 86 15.33 24.36 -0.39
C ASN A 86 14.64 24.45 -1.76
N LEU A 87 14.32 23.32 -2.38
CA LEU A 87 13.57 23.30 -3.65
C LEU A 87 12.07 23.42 -3.39
N LEU A 88 11.35 23.96 -4.38
CA LEU A 88 9.89 24.00 -4.38
C LEU A 88 9.30 22.59 -4.19
N PRO A 89 8.16 22.45 -3.48
CA PRO A 89 7.51 21.16 -3.27
C PRO A 89 7.31 20.36 -4.56
N SER A 90 6.88 21.02 -5.63
CA SER A 90 6.65 20.41 -6.95
C SER A 90 7.93 19.83 -7.57
N LEU A 91 9.06 20.53 -7.46
CA LEU A 91 10.36 20.06 -7.97
C LEU A 91 10.89 18.89 -7.14
N ARG A 92 10.74 18.96 -5.81
CA ARG A 92 11.10 17.86 -4.91
C ARG A 92 10.26 16.61 -5.20
N LEU A 93 8.99 16.80 -5.52
CA LEU A 93 8.09 15.72 -5.88
C LEU A 93 8.55 15.04 -7.18
N PHE A 94 8.84 15.80 -8.25
CA PHE A 94 9.34 15.21 -9.49
C PHE A 94 10.64 14.41 -9.31
N LEU A 95 11.57 14.92 -8.49
CA LEU A 95 12.79 14.18 -8.14
C LEU A 95 12.46 12.90 -7.36
N ALA A 96 11.55 12.97 -6.38
CA ALA A 96 11.12 11.79 -5.62
C ALA A 96 10.52 10.71 -6.53
N VAL A 97 9.64 11.09 -7.47
CA VAL A 97 9.04 10.12 -8.39
C VAL A 97 10.11 9.53 -9.33
N HIS A 98 11.07 10.34 -9.78
CA HIS A 98 12.22 9.88 -10.58
C HIS A 98 13.10 8.88 -9.81
N ASP A 99 13.43 9.16 -8.56
CA ASP A 99 14.23 8.24 -7.74
C ASP A 99 13.48 6.92 -7.49
N LEU A 100 12.15 7.01 -7.27
CA LEU A 100 11.29 5.84 -7.14
C LEU A 100 11.28 5.01 -8.44
N TYR A 101 11.19 5.65 -9.60
CA TYR A 101 11.17 4.98 -10.90
C TYR A 101 12.48 4.27 -11.25
N ASN A 102 13.61 4.83 -10.81
CA ASN A 102 14.94 4.26 -11.03
C ASN A 102 15.35 3.26 -9.94
N GLY A 103 14.52 3.06 -8.91
CA GLY A 103 14.71 2.05 -7.90
C GLY A 103 15.82 2.36 -6.89
N GLU A 104 15.92 3.61 -6.44
CA GLU A 104 16.85 3.96 -5.35
C GLU A 104 16.60 3.13 -4.07
N GLU A 105 17.66 2.89 -3.29
CA GLU A 105 17.68 1.91 -2.18
C GLU A 105 16.59 2.18 -1.12
N ASP A 106 16.27 3.44 -0.85
CA ASP A 106 15.27 3.83 0.15
C ASP A 106 13.90 4.23 -0.47
N SER A 107 13.34 3.30 -1.24
CA SER A 107 12.01 3.46 -1.84
C SER A 107 10.92 3.82 -0.83
N LEU A 108 11.01 3.37 0.43
CA LEU A 108 10.00 3.65 1.45
C LEU A 108 10.05 5.12 1.89
N SER A 109 11.23 5.66 2.19
CA SER A 109 11.34 7.08 2.52
C SER A 109 10.97 7.98 1.34
N ILE A 110 11.31 7.57 0.11
CA ILE A 110 10.92 8.31 -1.10
C ILE A 110 9.39 8.36 -1.22
N MET A 111 8.73 7.23 -0.97
CA MET A 111 7.28 7.12 -1.00
C MET A 111 6.59 7.96 0.09
N GLU A 112 7.11 7.95 1.32
CA GLU A 112 6.61 8.87 2.36
C GLU A 112 6.75 10.34 1.97
N MET A 113 7.87 10.68 1.32
CA MET A 113 8.09 12.02 0.81
C MET A 113 7.09 12.39 -0.29
N ILE A 114 6.81 11.49 -1.24
CA ILE A 114 5.79 11.69 -2.29
C ILE A 114 4.43 11.96 -1.65
N THR A 115 4.01 11.15 -0.67
CA THR A 115 2.72 11.31 0.01
C THR A 115 2.58 12.66 0.72
N ARG A 116 3.68 13.20 1.27
CA ARG A 116 3.71 14.53 1.90
C ARG A 116 3.74 15.67 0.89
N LEU A 117 4.47 15.51 -0.21
CA LEU A 117 4.69 16.57 -1.20
C LEU A 117 3.54 16.70 -2.19
N TYR A 118 2.85 15.62 -2.53
CA TYR A 118 1.77 15.63 -3.52
C TYR A 118 0.61 16.60 -3.17
N PRO A 119 0.09 16.63 -1.92
CA PRO A 119 -0.91 17.63 -1.54
C PRO A 119 -0.38 19.07 -1.58
N ALA A 120 0.91 19.25 -1.28
CA ALA A 120 1.59 20.56 -1.26
C ALA A 120 2.06 21.04 -2.64
N CYS A 121 1.85 20.25 -3.70
CA CYS A 121 2.23 20.61 -5.06
C CYS A 121 1.27 21.68 -5.60
N ASP A 122 1.81 22.87 -5.85
CA ASP A 122 1.14 23.97 -6.55
C ASP A 122 1.62 24.03 -8.00
N THR A 123 0.68 23.93 -8.93
CA THR A 123 0.95 24.04 -10.38
C THR A 123 1.26 25.48 -10.79
N GLY A 124 0.81 26.48 -10.02
CA GLY A 124 1.13 27.89 -10.22
C GLY A 124 2.62 28.20 -10.01
N GLU A 125 3.25 27.61 -8.98
CA GLU A 125 4.70 27.75 -8.75
C GLU A 125 5.54 27.23 -9.93
N ILE A 126 5.11 26.12 -10.54
CA ILE A 126 5.77 25.55 -11.72
C ILE A 126 5.65 26.52 -12.90
N LEU A 127 4.45 27.07 -13.11
CA LEU A 127 4.19 28.00 -14.20
C LEU A 127 5.11 29.24 -14.14
N VAL A 128 5.28 29.82 -12.95
CA VAL A 128 6.19 30.95 -12.73
C VAL A 128 7.62 30.59 -13.14
N CYS A 129 8.09 29.39 -12.76
CA CYS A 129 9.43 28.93 -13.12
C CYS A 129 9.59 28.74 -14.64
N ILE A 130 8.55 28.25 -15.31
CA ILE A 130 8.58 28.07 -16.78
C ILE A 130 8.62 29.42 -17.48
N GLU A 131 7.78 30.37 -17.09
CA GLU A 131 7.74 31.71 -17.69
C GLU A 131 9.08 32.45 -17.55
N GLU A 132 9.71 32.38 -16.38
CA GLU A 132 11.05 32.98 -16.18
C GLU A 132 12.11 32.32 -17.07
N ASP A 133 12.09 30.99 -17.21
CA ASP A 133 13.02 30.30 -18.10
C ASP A 133 12.76 30.61 -19.59
N ARG A 134 11.49 30.78 -19.99
CA ARG A 134 11.09 31.19 -21.34
C ARG A 134 11.54 32.60 -21.67
N LYS A 135 11.43 33.52 -20.71
CA LYS A 135 11.95 34.90 -20.83
C LYS A 135 13.46 34.93 -21.09
N ILE A 136 14.22 34.05 -20.43
CA ILE A 136 15.67 33.90 -20.64
C ILE A 136 15.97 33.30 -22.01
N SER A 137 15.24 32.26 -22.42
CA SER A 137 15.47 31.53 -23.67
C SER A 137 14.91 32.21 -24.92
N GLY A 138 14.07 33.24 -24.76
CA GLY A 138 13.44 33.98 -25.86
C GLY A 138 12.22 33.26 -26.47
N PHE A 139 11.66 32.26 -25.79
CA PHE A 139 10.42 31.61 -26.20
C PHE A 139 9.19 32.43 -25.76
N PRO A 140 8.08 32.38 -26.51
CA PRO A 140 6.88 33.12 -26.16
C PRO A 140 6.26 32.64 -24.84
N ALA A 141 5.62 33.57 -24.12
CA ALA A 141 4.84 33.28 -22.93
C ALA A 141 3.71 32.28 -23.23
N ILE A 142 3.29 31.54 -22.21
CA ILE A 142 2.29 30.47 -22.33
C ILE A 142 0.91 31.08 -22.52
N LYS A 143 0.23 30.69 -23.61
CA LYS A 143 -1.13 31.16 -23.91
C LYS A 143 -2.22 30.21 -23.43
N GLU A 144 -1.93 28.91 -23.33
CA GLU A 144 -2.89 27.87 -22.97
C GLU A 144 -2.56 27.25 -21.62
N LEU A 145 -3.46 27.41 -20.65
CA LEU A 145 -3.29 26.89 -19.28
C LEU A 145 -3.96 25.52 -19.07
N PHE A 146 -4.75 25.03 -20.03
CA PHE A 146 -5.45 23.73 -19.96
C PHE A 146 -4.54 22.54 -19.53
N PRO A 147 -3.26 22.46 -19.93
CA PRO A 147 -2.37 21.39 -19.46
C PRO A 147 -2.02 21.41 -17.96
N LEU A 148 -2.23 22.52 -17.24
CA LEU A 148 -1.92 22.62 -15.81
C LEU A 148 -2.88 21.81 -14.95
N ASP A 149 -4.17 21.85 -15.27
CA ASP A 149 -5.21 21.10 -14.54
C ASP A 149 -5.01 19.59 -14.71
N ILE A 150 -4.55 19.18 -15.90
CA ILE A 150 -4.24 17.78 -16.22
C ILE A 150 -2.94 17.32 -15.53
N ARG A 151 -1.96 18.22 -15.32
CA ARG A 151 -0.63 17.82 -14.84
C ARG A 151 -0.66 17.15 -13.48
N LYS A 152 -1.51 17.61 -12.56
CA LYS A 152 -1.61 17.01 -11.23
C LYS A 152 -2.14 15.56 -11.30
N GLU A 153 -3.06 15.29 -12.22
CA GLU A 153 -3.54 13.93 -12.50
C GLU A 153 -2.50 13.07 -13.23
N GLU A 154 -1.81 13.62 -14.24
CA GLU A 154 -0.70 12.94 -14.92
C GLU A 154 0.43 12.57 -13.96
N LEU A 155 0.70 13.40 -12.95
CA LEU A 155 1.71 13.11 -11.94
C LEU A 155 1.31 11.90 -11.09
N LEU A 156 0.03 11.72 -10.77
CA LEU A 156 -0.44 10.49 -10.13
C LEU A 156 -0.23 9.28 -11.03
N TRP A 157 -0.41 9.42 -12.34
CA TRP A 157 -0.11 8.37 -13.31
C TRP A 157 1.39 8.01 -13.32
N GLU A 158 2.29 9.00 -13.20
CA GLU A 158 3.73 8.77 -13.15
C GLU A 158 4.17 8.10 -11.85
N ILE A 159 3.60 8.52 -10.71
CA ILE A 159 3.73 7.79 -9.44
C ILE A 159 3.22 6.35 -9.65
N GLY A 160 2.13 6.19 -10.42
CA GLY A 160 1.57 4.94 -10.98
C GLY A 160 2.62 3.96 -11.44
N VAL A 161 3.27 4.40 -12.49
CA VAL A 161 4.30 3.65 -13.22
C VAL A 161 5.52 3.39 -12.33
N ALA A 162 5.94 4.38 -11.53
CA ALA A 162 7.09 4.23 -10.64
C ALA A 162 6.84 3.19 -9.54
N ALA A 163 5.72 3.27 -8.83
CA ALA A 163 5.43 2.31 -7.75
C ALA A 163 5.10 0.92 -8.30
N GLY A 164 4.58 0.80 -9.53
CA GLY A 164 4.38 -0.48 -10.19
C GLY A 164 5.67 -1.28 -10.42
N ARG A 165 6.85 -0.65 -10.35
CA ARG A 165 8.15 -1.34 -10.44
C ARG A 165 8.63 -1.92 -9.12
N LEU A 166 8.00 -1.56 -8.02
CA LEU A 166 8.32 -2.10 -6.70
C LEU A 166 7.93 -3.57 -6.61
N ASP A 167 8.60 -4.30 -5.71
CA ASP A 167 8.09 -5.59 -5.28
C ASP A 167 6.73 -5.45 -4.58
N THR A 168 6.01 -6.56 -4.49
CA THR A 168 4.64 -6.60 -3.94
C THR A 168 4.59 -6.09 -2.49
N GLU A 169 5.59 -6.38 -1.67
CA GLU A 169 5.61 -5.96 -0.27
C GLU A 169 5.74 -4.43 -0.16
N LYS A 170 6.70 -3.85 -0.88
CA LYS A 170 6.91 -2.41 -0.92
C LYS A 170 5.69 -1.67 -1.47
N LEU A 171 5.07 -2.20 -2.54
CA LEU A 171 3.84 -1.67 -3.11
C LEU A 171 2.68 -1.70 -2.10
N GLY A 172 2.51 -2.80 -1.37
CA GLY A 172 1.47 -2.92 -0.34
C GLY A 172 1.69 -1.91 0.80
N ARG A 173 2.93 -1.77 1.29
CA ARG A 173 3.27 -0.76 2.31
C ARG A 173 2.96 0.65 1.82
N PHE A 174 3.29 0.96 0.57
CA PHE A 174 3.01 2.25 -0.03
C PHE A 174 1.52 2.58 -0.06
N LEU A 175 0.71 1.65 -0.55
CA LEU A 175 -0.73 1.80 -0.61
C LEU A 175 -1.35 1.99 0.78
N THR A 176 -0.81 1.30 1.78
CA THR A 176 -1.24 1.48 3.17
C THR A 176 -0.94 2.90 3.68
N VAL A 177 0.22 3.47 3.33
CA VAL A 177 0.59 4.85 3.72
C VAL A 177 -0.24 5.87 2.95
N LEU A 178 -0.44 5.67 1.65
CA LEU A 178 -1.26 6.53 0.81
C LEU A 178 -2.72 6.59 1.29
N GLY A 179 -3.32 5.45 1.63
CA GLY A 179 -4.72 5.39 2.08
C GLY A 179 -4.97 6.12 3.40
N LYS A 180 -3.92 6.27 4.21
CA LYS A 180 -3.95 7.07 5.45
C LYS A 180 -3.84 8.57 5.20
N ALA A 181 -3.36 9.00 4.04
CA ALA A 181 -2.97 10.38 3.79
C ALA A 181 -4.07 11.27 3.19
N ASP A 182 -5.34 10.84 3.23
CA ASP A 182 -6.51 11.57 2.68
C ASP A 182 -6.28 12.12 1.26
N VAL A 183 -5.51 11.38 0.45
CA VAL A 183 -5.26 11.72 -0.95
C VAL A 183 -6.52 11.34 -1.74
N PRO A 184 -7.10 12.26 -2.54
CA PRO A 184 -8.31 11.98 -3.30
C PRO A 184 -8.13 10.73 -4.17
N CYS A 185 -9.06 9.77 -4.02
CA CYS A 185 -9.12 8.55 -4.83
C CYS A 185 -9.39 8.90 -6.30
N SER A 186 -8.33 9.06 -7.10
CA SER A 186 -8.42 9.26 -8.54
C SER A 186 -8.25 7.95 -9.32
N MET A 187 -8.51 7.97 -10.63
CA MET A 187 -8.30 6.83 -11.54
C MET A 187 -6.91 6.19 -11.44
N ALA A 188 -5.88 6.94 -11.05
CA ALA A 188 -4.54 6.40 -10.85
C ALA A 188 -4.45 5.49 -9.61
N LEU A 189 -5.10 5.88 -8.50
CA LEU A 189 -5.18 5.08 -7.27
C LEU A 189 -5.92 3.76 -7.47
N ALA A 190 -7.02 3.78 -8.23
CA ALA A 190 -7.73 2.58 -8.63
C ALA A 190 -6.82 1.62 -9.41
N ARG A 191 -6.02 2.12 -10.36
CA ARG A 191 -5.09 1.27 -11.14
C ARG A 191 -3.97 0.66 -10.29
N PHE A 192 -3.45 1.35 -9.27
CA PHE A 192 -2.49 0.73 -8.36
C PHE A 192 -3.11 -0.38 -7.53
N LEU A 193 -4.33 -0.19 -7.04
CA LEU A 193 -5.06 -1.21 -6.32
C LEU A 193 -5.31 -2.42 -7.22
N SER A 194 -5.70 -2.22 -8.48
CA SER A 194 -5.85 -3.31 -9.45
C SER A 194 -4.53 -4.05 -9.68
N LEU A 195 -3.41 -3.34 -9.85
CA LEU A 195 -2.10 -3.98 -10.01
C LEU A 195 -1.70 -4.80 -8.76
N TYR A 196 -1.94 -4.25 -7.57
CA TYR A 196 -1.67 -4.95 -6.32
C TYR A 196 -2.59 -6.17 -6.14
N GLU A 197 -3.87 -6.05 -6.50
CA GLU A 197 -4.82 -7.16 -6.54
C GLU A 197 -4.34 -8.27 -7.47
N GLU A 198 -3.95 -7.95 -8.71
CA GLU A 198 -3.44 -8.94 -9.66
C GLU A 198 -2.23 -9.70 -9.11
N ARG A 199 -1.28 -8.99 -8.48
CA ARG A 199 -0.07 -9.58 -7.91
C ARG A 199 -0.31 -10.43 -6.67
N THR A 200 -1.29 -10.04 -5.85
CA THR A 200 -1.59 -10.72 -4.57
C THR A 200 -2.71 -11.74 -4.67
N LYS A 201 -3.43 -11.83 -5.79
CA LYS A 201 -4.60 -12.69 -5.99
C LYS A 201 -4.37 -14.14 -5.54
N ALA A 202 -3.26 -14.74 -5.97
CA ALA A 202 -2.95 -16.14 -5.64
C ALA A 202 -2.58 -16.32 -4.16
N GLU A 203 -1.82 -15.36 -3.61
CA GLU A 203 -1.40 -15.35 -2.20
C GLU A 203 -2.61 -15.18 -1.28
N VAL A 204 -3.45 -14.16 -1.53
CA VAL A 204 -4.67 -13.90 -0.77
C VAL A 204 -5.59 -15.11 -0.82
N ALA A 205 -5.79 -15.73 -1.99
CA ALA A 205 -6.60 -16.94 -2.10
C ALA A 205 -6.03 -18.14 -1.31
N ALA A 206 -4.69 -18.28 -1.25
CA ALA A 206 -4.06 -19.30 -0.43
C ALA A 206 -4.25 -19.02 1.07
N LEU A 207 -4.01 -17.80 1.52
CA LEU A 207 -4.17 -17.40 2.91
C LEU A 207 -5.62 -17.48 3.39
N SER A 208 -6.59 -17.12 2.55
CA SER A 208 -8.01 -17.31 2.85
C SER A 208 -8.35 -18.79 3.05
N ARG A 209 -7.76 -19.71 2.27
CA ARG A 209 -7.95 -21.16 2.48
C ARG A 209 -7.33 -21.65 3.79
N ASP A 210 -6.12 -21.18 4.11
CA ASP A 210 -5.45 -21.50 5.38
C ASP A 210 -6.29 -21.03 6.58
N LEU A 211 -6.81 -19.81 6.53
CA LEU A 211 -7.68 -19.28 7.58
C LEU A 211 -9.00 -20.01 7.68
N ARG A 212 -9.64 -20.38 6.56
CA ARG A 212 -10.84 -21.24 6.58
C ARG A 212 -10.56 -22.58 7.24
N TYR A 213 -9.38 -23.16 7.01
CA TYR A 213 -8.97 -24.38 7.69
C TYR A 213 -8.77 -24.14 9.19
N ALA A 214 -8.08 -23.05 9.58
CA ALA A 214 -7.85 -22.69 10.98
C ALA A 214 -9.15 -22.46 11.77
N LEU A 215 -10.12 -21.77 11.17
CA LEU A 215 -11.45 -21.56 11.75
C LEU A 215 -12.21 -22.88 11.97
N ARG A 216 -12.11 -23.84 11.04
CA ARG A 216 -12.66 -25.19 11.27
C ARG A 216 -11.94 -25.95 12.35
N LEU A 217 -10.61 -25.82 12.38
CA LEU A 217 -9.82 -26.43 13.42
C LEU A 217 -10.25 -25.88 14.78
N ALA A 218 -10.61 -24.60 14.88
CA ALA A 218 -11.11 -24.00 16.11
C ALA A 218 -12.47 -24.58 16.56
N GLU A 219 -13.30 -25.07 15.64
CA GLU A 219 -14.54 -25.76 16.00
C GLU A 219 -14.28 -27.15 16.64
N MET A 220 -13.24 -27.86 16.19
CA MET A 220 -12.91 -29.21 16.70
C MET A 220 -11.90 -29.19 17.85
N TYR A 221 -10.93 -28.28 17.78
CA TYR A 221 -9.77 -28.11 18.65
C TYR A 221 -9.55 -26.61 18.91
N PRO A 222 -10.34 -25.99 19.82
CA PRO A 222 -10.42 -24.53 19.95
C PRO A 222 -9.07 -23.83 20.13
N LEU A 223 -8.21 -24.33 21.02
CA LEU A 223 -6.92 -23.70 21.31
C LEU A 223 -5.97 -23.75 20.10
N GLN A 224 -5.83 -24.92 19.47
CA GLN A 224 -4.99 -25.11 18.29
C GLN A 224 -5.48 -24.27 17.11
N GLY A 225 -6.81 -24.26 16.88
CA GLY A 225 -7.42 -23.51 15.80
C GLY A 225 -7.30 -21.99 15.98
N LEU A 226 -7.47 -21.48 17.21
CA LEU A 226 -7.29 -20.05 17.50
C LEU A 226 -5.83 -19.62 17.32
N LEU A 227 -4.86 -20.41 17.79
CA LEU A 227 -3.44 -20.13 17.57
C LEU A 227 -3.08 -20.09 16.08
N LEU A 228 -3.57 -21.08 15.31
CA LEU A 228 -3.34 -21.11 13.87
C LEU A 228 -4.03 -19.93 13.17
N THR A 229 -5.21 -19.53 13.65
CA THR A 229 -5.94 -18.37 13.14
C THR A 229 -5.12 -17.10 13.37
N GLU A 230 -4.55 -16.90 14.56
CA GLU A 230 -3.70 -15.76 14.87
C GLU A 230 -2.45 -15.70 13.96
N GLU A 231 -1.75 -16.82 13.82
CA GLU A 231 -0.56 -16.92 12.97
C GLU A 231 -0.89 -16.57 11.50
N LYS A 232 -1.94 -17.17 10.95
CA LYS A 232 -2.33 -16.98 9.55
C LYS A 232 -2.97 -15.60 9.32
N MET A 233 -3.69 -15.07 10.30
CA MET A 233 -4.30 -13.74 10.22
C MET A 233 -3.23 -12.65 10.19
N LYS A 234 -2.10 -12.84 10.87
CA LYS A 234 -0.97 -11.90 10.79
C LYS A 234 -0.40 -11.76 9.38
N VAL A 235 -0.28 -12.87 8.65
CA VAL A 235 0.21 -12.86 7.26
C VAL A 235 -0.87 -12.33 6.32
N TYR A 236 -2.10 -12.82 6.46
CA TYR A 236 -3.26 -12.36 5.70
C TYR A 236 -3.49 -10.86 5.85
N GLY A 237 -3.48 -10.37 7.08
CA GLY A 237 -3.67 -8.97 7.42
C GLY A 237 -2.68 -8.06 6.73
N LYS A 238 -1.39 -8.44 6.65
CA LYS A 238 -0.39 -7.71 5.86
C LYS A 238 -0.74 -7.65 4.37
N ALA A 239 -1.16 -8.78 3.80
CA ALA A 239 -1.50 -8.86 2.38
C ALA A 239 -2.75 -8.02 2.04
N VAL A 240 -3.75 -7.97 2.92
CA VAL A 240 -5.03 -7.30 2.62
C VAL A 240 -5.17 -5.88 3.16
N SER A 241 -4.37 -5.48 4.15
CA SER A 241 -4.39 -4.11 4.71
C SER A 241 -4.35 -2.99 3.67
N PRO A 242 -3.60 -3.11 2.55
CA PRO A 242 -3.63 -2.11 1.48
C PRO A 242 -5.03 -1.85 0.91
N PHE A 243 -5.85 -2.89 0.76
CA PHE A 243 -7.25 -2.74 0.34
C PHE A 243 -8.07 -2.03 1.42
N TYR A 244 -7.93 -2.41 2.70
CA TYR A 244 -8.67 -1.76 3.79
C TYR A 244 -8.24 -0.31 4.07
N ALA A 245 -7.03 0.08 3.69
CA ALA A 245 -6.51 1.43 3.86
C ALA A 245 -7.00 2.40 2.79
N MET A 246 -7.15 1.93 1.55
CA MET A 246 -7.44 2.79 0.40
C MET A 246 -8.93 2.97 0.10
N LEU A 247 -9.80 2.14 0.69
CA LEU A 247 -11.24 2.16 0.42
C LEU A 247 -11.96 3.14 1.35
N HIS A 248 -11.91 4.43 0.98
CA HIS A 248 -12.86 5.43 1.49
C HIS A 248 -14.17 5.45 0.67
N TYR A 249 -14.15 4.94 -0.59
CA TYR A 249 -15.30 5.06 -1.52
C TYR A 249 -15.57 3.84 -2.43
N GLU A 250 -14.64 2.90 -2.62
CA GLU A 250 -14.83 1.70 -3.46
C GLU A 250 -15.02 0.43 -2.60
N GLY A 251 -15.57 -0.63 -3.20
CA GLY A 251 -15.74 -1.93 -2.57
C GLY A 251 -14.41 -2.68 -2.40
N LEU A 252 -14.39 -3.69 -1.53
CA LEU A 252 -13.23 -4.60 -1.43
C LEU A 252 -13.15 -5.47 -2.69
N PRO A 253 -11.97 -5.98 -3.08
CA PRO A 253 -11.89 -7.04 -4.07
C PRO A 253 -12.78 -8.22 -3.65
N ASP A 254 -13.51 -8.82 -4.59
CA ASP A 254 -14.50 -9.87 -4.31
C ASP A 254 -13.94 -10.96 -3.38
N ALA A 255 -12.72 -11.44 -3.63
CA ALA A 255 -12.11 -12.49 -2.82
C ALA A 255 -11.90 -12.07 -1.35
N VAL A 256 -11.52 -10.80 -1.13
CA VAL A 256 -11.28 -10.22 0.21
C VAL A 256 -12.62 -9.97 0.90
N GLU A 257 -13.61 -9.45 0.17
CA GLU A 257 -14.96 -9.19 0.70
C GLU A 257 -15.63 -10.50 1.12
N ILE A 258 -15.61 -11.52 0.25
CA ILE A 258 -16.21 -12.82 0.52
C ILE A 258 -15.58 -13.46 1.76
N PHE A 259 -14.25 -13.44 1.87
CA PHE A 259 -13.59 -14.00 3.04
C PHE A 259 -13.89 -13.19 4.31
N PHE A 260 -13.96 -11.86 4.22
CA PHE A 260 -14.35 -11.02 5.34
C PHE A 260 -15.74 -11.38 5.87
N GLU A 261 -16.73 -11.54 4.99
CA GLU A 261 -18.08 -11.96 5.37
C GLU A 261 -18.06 -13.33 6.06
N GLU A 262 -17.34 -14.31 5.49
CA GLU A 262 -17.18 -15.65 6.06
C GLU A 262 -16.56 -15.60 7.47
N TYR A 263 -15.46 -14.85 7.63
CA TYR A 263 -14.73 -14.74 8.90
C TYR A 263 -15.61 -14.12 10.00
N VAL A 264 -16.31 -13.03 9.70
CA VAL A 264 -17.21 -12.38 10.65
C VAL A 264 -18.39 -13.28 10.99
N ASN A 265 -18.97 -13.97 10.01
CA ASN A 265 -20.07 -14.90 10.25
C ASN A 265 -19.66 -16.04 11.19
N GLU A 266 -18.40 -16.51 11.11
CA GLU A 266 -17.87 -17.53 12.00
C GLU A 266 -17.76 -17.03 13.45
N ALA A 267 -17.29 -15.81 13.67
CA ALA A 267 -17.28 -15.21 15.01
C ALA A 267 -18.71 -15.12 15.60
N PHE A 268 -19.69 -14.73 14.78
CA PHE A 268 -21.10 -14.71 15.20
C PHE A 268 -21.66 -16.11 15.47
N PHE A 269 -21.19 -17.13 14.74
CA PHE A 269 -21.58 -18.52 14.97
C PHE A 269 -21.09 -19.03 16.33
N PHE A 270 -19.83 -18.75 16.70
CA PHE A 270 -19.29 -19.06 18.03
C PHE A 270 -20.08 -18.37 19.14
N HIS A 271 -20.39 -17.08 18.98
CA HIS A 271 -21.20 -16.35 19.96
C HIS A 271 -22.58 -17.00 20.15
N LYS A 272 -23.26 -17.41 19.06
CA LYS A 272 -24.57 -18.09 19.13
C LYS A 272 -24.53 -19.47 19.78
N LYS A 273 -23.38 -20.15 19.76
CA LYS A 273 -23.15 -21.40 20.50
C LYS A 273 -22.91 -21.19 22.01
N GLY A 274 -22.82 -19.93 22.45
CA GLY A 274 -22.44 -19.59 23.83
C GLY A 274 -20.93 -19.41 24.02
N GLU A 275 -20.13 -19.51 22.97
CA GLU A 275 -18.67 -19.34 23.00
C GLU A 275 -18.28 -17.87 22.78
N LYS A 276 -18.75 -17.00 23.67
CA LYS A 276 -18.53 -15.54 23.60
C LYS A 276 -17.05 -15.16 23.52
N GLU A 277 -16.20 -15.78 24.35
CA GLU A 277 -14.77 -15.46 24.39
C GLU A 277 -14.08 -15.80 23.06
N THR A 278 -14.40 -16.96 22.47
CA THR A 278 -13.89 -17.34 21.14
C THR A 278 -14.27 -16.30 20.08
N ALA A 279 -15.52 -15.84 20.07
CA ALA A 279 -15.98 -14.80 19.16
C ALA A 279 -15.22 -13.48 19.34
N LEU A 280 -15.00 -13.05 20.59
CA LEU A 280 -14.25 -11.82 20.88
C LEU A 280 -12.77 -11.93 20.49
N VAL A 281 -12.15 -13.11 20.69
CA VAL A 281 -10.78 -13.39 20.25
C VAL A 281 -10.68 -13.31 18.73
N LEU A 282 -11.63 -13.90 17.98
CA LEU A 282 -11.63 -13.85 16.52
C LEU A 282 -11.76 -12.41 15.98
N LEU A 283 -12.70 -11.62 16.52
CA LEU A 283 -12.85 -10.22 16.12
C LEU A 283 -11.65 -9.37 16.55
N GLY A 284 -11.07 -9.65 17.72
CA GLY A 284 -9.82 -9.03 18.18
C GLY A 284 -8.67 -9.30 17.23
N CYS A 285 -8.45 -10.58 16.91
CA CYS A 285 -7.41 -11.03 15.99
C CYS A 285 -7.51 -10.35 14.61
N PHE A 286 -8.72 -10.14 14.08
CA PHE A 286 -8.91 -9.36 12.87
C PHE A 286 -8.47 -7.90 13.04
N LEU A 287 -8.92 -7.22 14.09
CA LEU A 287 -8.61 -5.81 14.36
C LEU A 287 -7.12 -5.56 14.65
N ASP A 288 -6.44 -6.54 15.25
CA ASP A 288 -5.03 -6.44 15.62
C ASP A 288 -4.11 -6.60 14.40
N ASN A 289 -4.58 -7.25 13.33
CA ASN A 289 -3.76 -7.61 12.16
C ASN A 289 -4.18 -6.92 10.85
N VAL A 290 -5.45 -6.50 10.70
CA VAL A 290 -5.95 -5.80 9.51
C VAL A 290 -5.96 -4.30 9.77
N CYS A 291 -5.05 -3.59 9.11
CA CYS A 291 -4.90 -2.14 9.20
C CYS A 291 -5.70 -1.43 8.11
N GLY A 292 -6.25 -0.27 8.45
CA GLY A 292 -6.97 0.59 7.51
C GLY A 292 -8.03 1.44 8.20
N ASN A 293 -8.73 2.26 7.42
CA ASN A 293 -9.78 3.15 7.91
C ASN A 293 -11.13 2.88 7.23
N SER A 294 -11.29 1.71 6.60
CA SER A 294 -12.53 1.39 5.90
C SER A 294 -13.71 1.15 6.85
N ARG A 295 -14.91 1.35 6.32
CA ARG A 295 -16.19 1.05 7.00
C ARG A 295 -16.28 -0.39 7.53
N HIS A 296 -15.56 -1.33 6.92
CA HIS A 296 -15.50 -2.72 7.38
C HIS A 296 -14.82 -2.86 8.74
N ILE A 297 -13.70 -2.17 8.96
CA ILE A 297 -12.99 -2.17 10.25
C ILE A 297 -13.87 -1.51 11.32
N GLU A 298 -14.55 -0.42 11.00
CA GLU A 298 -15.49 0.22 11.93
C GLU A 298 -16.65 -0.70 12.32
N LYS A 299 -17.21 -1.46 11.37
CA LYS A 299 -18.23 -2.46 11.65
C LYS A 299 -17.72 -3.53 12.63
N VAL A 300 -16.52 -4.06 12.42
CA VAL A 300 -15.92 -5.06 13.32
C VAL A 300 -15.72 -4.50 14.73
N LYS A 301 -15.25 -3.25 14.85
CA LYS A 301 -15.14 -2.57 16.16
C LYS A 301 -16.50 -2.50 16.88
N ARG A 302 -17.55 -2.10 16.16
CA ARG A 302 -18.92 -2.04 16.72
C ARG A 302 -19.43 -3.41 17.12
N TRP A 303 -19.26 -4.44 16.28
CA TRP A 303 -19.69 -5.80 16.60
C TRP A 303 -18.96 -6.37 17.82
N LYS A 304 -17.64 -6.15 17.94
CA LYS A 304 -16.87 -6.57 19.12
C LYS A 304 -17.44 -5.96 20.41
N ILE A 305 -17.78 -4.67 20.40
CA ILE A 305 -18.42 -3.99 21.54
C ILE A 305 -19.79 -4.61 21.84
N MET A 306 -20.65 -4.77 20.83
CA MET A 306 -21.99 -5.33 21.03
C MET A 306 -21.98 -6.77 21.57
N ILE A 307 -21.05 -7.61 21.10
CA ILE A 307 -20.86 -8.97 21.65
C ILE A 307 -20.35 -8.89 23.09
N SER A 308 -19.39 -8.01 23.39
CA SER A 308 -18.86 -7.87 24.75
C SER A 308 -19.94 -7.44 25.76
N GLU A 309 -20.88 -6.61 25.33
CA GLU A 309 -22.00 -6.12 26.14
C GLU A 309 -23.24 -7.04 26.12
N ASP A 310 -23.21 -8.16 25.39
CA ASP A 310 -24.37 -9.05 25.16
C ASP A 310 -25.61 -8.32 24.59
N ARG A 311 -25.37 -7.25 23.84
CA ARG A 311 -26.40 -6.41 23.20
C ARG A 311 -26.64 -6.77 21.74
N LEU A 312 -26.03 -7.86 21.27
CA LEU A 312 -26.14 -8.27 19.89
C LEU A 312 -27.54 -8.83 19.61
N THR A 313 -28.40 -8.01 19.00
CA THR A 313 -29.76 -8.38 18.60
C THR A 313 -29.86 -8.84 17.15
N GLU A 314 -28.80 -8.66 16.37
CA GLU A 314 -28.78 -8.96 14.93
C GLU A 314 -28.61 -10.46 14.64
N SER A 315 -29.25 -10.91 13.54
CA SER A 315 -28.99 -12.23 12.98
C SER A 315 -27.58 -12.31 12.37
N VAL A 316 -27.23 -13.41 11.68
CA VAL A 316 -25.90 -13.48 11.02
C VAL A 316 -25.76 -12.26 10.09
N PRO A 317 -24.69 -11.45 10.18
CA PRO A 317 -24.63 -10.12 9.56
C PRO A 317 -24.64 -10.18 8.03
N TYR A 318 -24.25 -11.32 7.46
CA TYR A 318 -24.25 -11.58 6.02
C TYR A 318 -25.03 -12.86 5.69
N PRO A 319 -25.56 -13.01 4.45
CA PRO A 319 -26.19 -14.25 4.01
C PRO A 319 -25.26 -15.44 4.26
N LYS A 320 -25.78 -16.55 4.78
CA LYS A 320 -24.98 -17.75 5.08
C LYS A 320 -24.36 -18.34 3.80
N ARG A 321 -23.17 -17.87 3.43
CA ARG A 321 -22.25 -18.65 2.60
C ARG A 321 -21.63 -19.71 3.50
N LYS A 322 -21.88 -20.99 3.22
CA LYS A 322 -21.26 -22.08 3.98
C LYS A 322 -19.76 -22.05 3.69
N LEU A 323 -18.92 -22.02 4.72
CA LEU A 323 -17.49 -22.26 4.59
C LEU A 323 -17.29 -23.55 3.77
N GLU A 324 -16.63 -23.48 2.60
CA GLU A 324 -16.47 -24.64 1.70
C GLU A 324 -15.70 -25.78 2.37
N ARG A 325 -16.42 -26.78 2.91
CA ARG A 325 -15.89 -27.86 3.76
C ARG A 325 -14.91 -28.82 3.05
N THR A 326 -13.70 -28.37 2.77
CA THR A 326 -12.54 -29.21 2.44
C THR A 326 -11.94 -29.86 3.70
N ALA A 327 -11.90 -31.19 3.74
CA ALA A 327 -11.35 -31.96 4.84
C ALA A 327 -9.81 -32.06 4.81
N ALA A 328 -9.18 -31.71 3.69
CA ALA A 328 -7.74 -31.79 3.51
C ALA A 328 -7.03 -30.59 4.15
N VAL A 329 -5.93 -30.86 4.85
CA VAL A 329 -5.00 -29.82 5.33
C VAL A 329 -4.41 -29.11 4.10
N PRO A 330 -4.51 -27.78 4.00
CA PRO A 330 -3.87 -27.04 2.92
C PRO A 330 -2.37 -27.29 2.90
N LYS A 331 -1.78 -27.44 1.71
CA LYS A 331 -0.32 -27.67 1.56
C LYS A 331 0.53 -26.53 2.12
N THR A 332 -0.06 -25.36 2.32
CA THR A 332 0.52 -24.12 2.86
C THR A 332 0.44 -24.04 4.40
N VAL A 333 -0.25 -24.99 5.04
CA VAL A 333 -0.23 -25.16 6.50
C VAL A 333 0.87 -26.16 6.83
N ASP A 334 2.07 -25.64 7.06
CA ASP A 334 3.27 -26.46 7.26
C ASP A 334 3.33 -27.12 8.65
N HIS A 335 2.56 -26.60 9.62
CA HIS A 335 2.44 -27.17 10.96
C HIS A 335 1.11 -26.79 11.63
N ILE A 336 0.72 -27.56 12.65
CA ILE A 336 -0.37 -27.24 13.56
C ILE A 336 0.26 -26.84 14.91
N PRO A 337 -0.12 -25.69 15.50
CA PRO A 337 0.46 -25.23 16.76
C PRO A 337 0.31 -26.26 17.89
N VAL A 338 1.41 -26.53 18.59
CA VAL A 338 1.41 -27.43 19.74
C VAL A 338 0.96 -26.66 20.97
N VAL A 339 -0.15 -27.09 21.58
CA VAL A 339 -0.63 -26.52 22.84
C VAL A 339 0.12 -27.19 23.99
N THR A 340 1.11 -26.50 24.56
CA THR A 340 1.67 -26.87 25.86
C THR A 340 0.68 -26.45 26.95
N LEU A 341 -0.22 -27.35 27.33
CA LEU A 341 -0.99 -27.16 28.56
C LEU A 341 0.00 -27.10 29.73
N PRO A 342 -0.10 -26.11 30.64
CA PRO A 342 0.65 -26.18 31.88
C PRO A 342 0.30 -27.52 32.54
N ARG A 343 1.32 -28.33 32.87
CA ARG A 343 1.13 -29.56 33.65
C ARG A 343 0.29 -29.19 34.86
N GLN A 344 -0.99 -29.55 34.86
CA GLN A 344 -1.77 -29.52 36.09
C GLN A 344 -1.05 -30.46 37.05
N SER A 345 -0.38 -29.90 38.04
CA SER A 345 0.22 -30.68 39.11
C SER A 345 -0.92 -31.42 39.81
N GLY A 346 -1.09 -32.70 39.49
CA GLY A 346 -2.04 -33.58 40.20
C GLY A 346 -1.80 -33.61 41.71
N GLY A 347 -0.66 -33.09 42.18
CA GLY A 347 -0.32 -32.93 43.59
C GLY A 347 -1.38 -32.18 44.41
N ALA A 348 -2.02 -31.14 43.90
CA ALA A 348 -3.06 -30.42 44.66
C ALA A 348 -4.31 -31.29 44.90
N PHE A 349 -4.68 -32.13 43.93
CA PHE A 349 -5.81 -33.04 44.05
C PHE A 349 -5.53 -34.17 45.05
N TYR A 350 -4.31 -34.74 45.01
CA TYR A 350 -3.92 -35.79 45.97
C TYR A 350 -3.73 -35.26 47.40
N VAL A 351 -3.26 -34.03 47.58
CA VAL A 351 -3.15 -33.40 48.92
C VAL A 351 -4.53 -33.10 49.51
N CYS A 352 -5.48 -32.60 48.70
CA CYS A 352 -6.85 -32.40 49.15
C CYS A 352 -7.57 -33.74 49.46
N LEU A 353 -7.36 -34.78 48.64
CA LEU A 353 -7.92 -36.11 48.88
C LEU A 353 -7.34 -36.75 50.15
N ALA A 354 -6.02 -36.63 50.36
CA ALA A 354 -5.36 -37.13 51.56
C ALA A 354 -5.84 -36.40 52.81
N GLY A 355 -6.02 -35.06 52.75
CA GLY A 355 -6.57 -34.26 53.83
C GLY A 355 -8.03 -34.62 54.17
N PHE A 356 -8.84 -34.92 53.16
CA PHE A 356 -10.22 -35.39 53.37
C PHE A 356 -10.28 -36.77 54.02
N LEU A 357 -9.40 -37.68 53.62
CA LEU A 357 -9.32 -39.02 54.18
C LEU A 357 -8.82 -39.00 55.64
N THR A 358 -7.82 -38.19 55.97
CA THR A 358 -7.38 -38.03 57.38
C THR A 358 -8.43 -37.37 58.25
N ALA A 359 -9.14 -36.36 57.75
CA ALA A 359 -10.27 -35.76 58.46
C ALA A 359 -11.42 -36.76 58.70
N ALA A 360 -11.75 -37.58 57.69
CA ALA A 360 -12.77 -38.62 57.83
C ALA A 360 -12.39 -39.71 58.84
N VAL A 361 -11.11 -40.11 58.87
CA VAL A 361 -10.59 -41.09 59.85
C VAL A 361 -10.57 -40.50 61.26
N LEU A 362 -10.17 -39.23 61.42
CA LEU A 362 -10.18 -38.55 62.72
C LEU A 362 -11.60 -38.34 63.24
N CYS A 363 -12.54 -37.91 62.41
CA CYS A 363 -13.95 -37.80 62.81
C CYS A 363 -14.52 -39.16 63.24
N ARG A 364 -14.08 -40.27 62.64
CA ARG A 364 -14.50 -41.62 63.04
C ARG A 364 -13.90 -42.08 64.36
N TYR A 365 -12.74 -41.55 64.76
CA TYR A 365 -12.08 -41.86 66.03
C TYR A 365 -12.55 -40.98 67.21
N PHE A 366 -13.11 -39.79 66.94
CA PHE A 366 -13.58 -38.87 67.98
C PHE A 366 -15.10 -38.90 68.22
N PHE A 367 -15.88 -39.55 67.34
CA PHE A 367 -17.34 -39.65 67.45
C PHE A 367 -17.86 -41.11 67.58
N LEU A 368 -16.97 -42.06 67.88
CA LEU A 368 -17.29 -43.40 68.41
C LEU A 368 -16.71 -43.48 69.82
#